data_AF-A0A7V4UZ94-F1
#
_entry.id   AF-A0A7V4UZ94-F1
#
_cell.length_a   1.000
_cell.length_b   1.000
_cell.length_c   1.000
_cell.angle_alpha   90.00
_cell.angle_beta   90.00
_cell.angle_gamma   90.00
#
_symmetry.space_group_name_H-M   'P 1'
#
loop_
_entity.id
_entity.type
_entity.pdbx_description
1 polymer ?
#
loop_
_entity_poly.entity_id
_entity_poly.type
_entity_poly.pdbx_seq_one_letter_code
_entity_poly.pdbx_strand_id
1 'polypeptide(L)'
;MLFKIITIVSIISSSILMAEPQNQNIERMKSRAIENLDKEIRILNDAKNCVSSATNKEEFQACREKTKIDLKAARAARAEPRKDMK
;
A
#
# COMPACT_ATOMS: atom_id res chain seq x y z
N MET A 1 34.32 32.23 -19.32
CA MET A 1 34.01 31.25 -18.25
C MET A 1 32.56 31.34 -17.78
N LEU A 2 31.99 32.54 -17.55
CA LEU A 2 30.58 32.69 -17.11
C LEU A 2 29.55 31.93 -17.97
N PHE A 3 29.67 31.98 -19.31
CA PHE A 3 28.74 31.28 -20.20
C PHE A 3 28.71 29.76 -19.99
N LYS A 4 29.87 29.15 -19.70
CA LYS A 4 29.98 27.71 -19.42
C LYS A 4 29.34 27.35 -18.08
N ILE A 5 29.44 28.22 -17.08
CA ILE A 5 28.85 28.03 -15.75
C ILE A 5 27.32 28.10 -15.85
N ILE A 6 26.78 29.09 -16.58
CA ILE A 6 25.33 29.25 -16.78
C ILE A 6 24.72 28.03 -17.47
N THR A 7 25.38 27.49 -18.51
CA THR A 7 24.90 26.28 -19.20
C THR A 7 24.91 25.04 -18.30
N ILE A 8 25.92 24.88 -17.43
CA ILE A 8 25.99 23.74 -16.51
C ILE A 8 24.88 23.81 -15.46
N VAL A 9 24.61 25.00 -14.91
CA VAL A 9 23.53 25.20 -13.92
C VAL A 9 22.15 24.93 -14.53
N SER A 10 21.91 25.35 -15.78
CA SER A 10 20.64 25.11 -16.46
C SER A 10 20.36 23.62 -16.71
N ILE A 11 21.39 22.84 -17.03
CA ILE A 11 21.27 21.38 -17.24
C ILE A 11 20.99 20.65 -15.92
N ILE A 12 21.64 21.04 -14.82
CA ILE A 12 21.43 20.42 -13.50
C ILE A 12 20.00 20.69 -13.00
N SER A 13 19.52 21.93 -13.10
CA SER A 13 18.17 22.28 -12.64
C SER A 13 17.06 21.54 -13.39
N SER A 14 17.24 21.27 -14.69
CA SER A 14 16.27 20.52 -15.49
C SER A 14 16.25 19.02 -15.18
N SER A 15 17.39 18.44 -14.79
CA SER A 15 17.45 17.04 -14.32
C SER A 15 16.78 16.80 -12.96
N ILE A 16 16.80 17.79 -12.06
CA ILE A 16 16.16 17.69 -10.73
C ILE A 16 14.63 17.76 -10.85
N LEU A 17 14.11 18.65 -11.71
CA LEU A 17 12.67 18.81 -11.95
C LEU A 17 12.01 17.57 -12.58
N MET A 18 12.79 16.77 -13.33
CA MET A 18 12.35 15.51 -13.93
C MET A 18 12.39 14.32 -12.95
N ALA A 19 13.12 14.43 -11.84
CA ALA A 19 13.25 13.37 -10.82
C ALA A 19 12.14 13.43 -9.74
N GLU A 20 11.61 14.62 -9.46
CA GLU A 20 10.51 14.82 -8.50
C GLU A 20 9.23 14.01 -8.79
N PRO A 21 8.69 13.93 -10.03
CA PRO A 21 7.48 13.16 -10.30
C PRO A 21 7.67 11.64 -10.13
N GLN A 22 8.86 11.11 -10.44
CA GLN A 22 9.18 9.70 -10.18
C GLN A 22 9.26 9.41 -8.68
N ASN A 23 9.89 10.31 -7.91
CA ASN A 23 10.04 10.12 -6.46
C ASN A 23 8.69 10.20 -5.73
N GLN A 24 7.80 11.11 -6.14
CA GLN A 24 6.45 11.21 -5.58
C GLN A 24 5.60 9.96 -5.85
N ASN A 25 5.75 9.33 -7.02
CA ASN A 25 5.05 8.07 -7.32
C ASN A 25 5.55 6.92 -6.44
N ILE A 26 6.87 6.84 -6.20
CA ILE A 26 7.44 5.82 -5.30
C ILE A 26 6.93 6.01 -3.88
N GLU A 27 6.90 7.23 -3.35
CA GLU A 27 6.39 7.49 -2.00
C GLU A 27 4.90 7.15 -1.86
N ARG A 28 4.07 7.49 -2.87
CA ARG A 28 2.65 7.07 -2.88
C ARG A 28 2.51 5.55 -2.94
N MET A 29 3.34 4.86 -3.72
CA MET A 29 3.33 3.38 -3.79
C MET A 29 3.72 2.75 -2.46
N LYS A 30 4.76 3.28 -1.79
CA LYS A 30 5.16 2.85 -0.45
C LYS A 30 4.04 3.06 0.57
N SER A 31 3.44 4.25 0.61
CA SER A 31 2.33 4.57 1.53
C SER A 31 1.16 3.60 1.34
N ARG A 32 0.75 3.36 0.08
CA ARG A 32 -0.32 2.39 -0.23
C ARG A 32 0.06 0.96 0.15
N ALA A 33 1.32 0.56 -0.04
CA ALA A 33 1.79 -0.76 0.36
C ALA A 33 1.72 -0.94 1.88
N ILE A 34 2.13 0.08 2.65
CA ILE A 34 2.04 0.10 4.12
C ILE A 34 0.58 0.02 4.57
N GLU A 35 -0.30 0.86 4.03
CA GLU A 35 -1.74 0.81 4.36
C GLU A 35 -2.36 -0.57 4.08
N ASN A 36 -1.92 -1.22 3.00
CA ASN A 36 -2.39 -2.55 2.64
C ASN A 36 -1.89 -3.62 3.62
N LEU A 37 -0.65 -3.50 4.11
CA LEU A 37 -0.09 -4.37 5.13
C LEU A 37 -0.81 -4.17 6.48
N ASP A 38 -1.06 -2.93 6.89
CA ASP A 38 -1.77 -2.61 8.12
C ASP A 38 -3.19 -3.20 8.13
N LYS A 39 -3.90 -3.12 6.99
CA LYS A 39 -5.22 -3.76 6.83
C LYS A 39 -5.15 -5.28 6.99
N GLU A 40 -4.15 -5.94 6.38
CA GLU A 40 -3.96 -7.38 6.53
C GLU A 40 -3.61 -7.77 7.97
N ILE A 41 -2.71 -7.03 8.61
CA ILE A 41 -2.33 -7.24 10.02
C ILE A 41 -3.57 -7.14 10.91
N ARG A 42 -4.44 -6.14 10.68
CA ARG A 42 -5.68 -5.99 11.44
C ARG A 42 -6.60 -7.20 11.27
N ILE A 43 -6.84 -7.65 10.04
CA ILE A 43 -7.68 -8.84 9.77
C ILE A 43 -7.10 -10.07 10.47
N LEU A 44 -5.78 -10.26 10.44
CA LEU A 44 -5.12 -11.38 11.10
C LEU A 44 -5.18 -11.31 12.63
N ASN A 45 -5.06 -10.11 13.21
CA ASN A 45 -5.22 -9.90 14.64
C ASN A 45 -6.67 -10.15 15.08
N ASP A 46 -7.64 -9.67 14.32
CA ASP A 46 -9.06 -9.92 14.60
C ASP A 46 -9.38 -11.42 14.50
N ALA A 47 -8.81 -12.11 13.51
CA ALA A 47 -8.92 -13.57 13.38
C ALA A 47 -8.30 -14.30 14.57
N LYS A 48 -7.09 -13.91 14.97
CA LYS A 48 -6.39 -14.47 16.14
C LYS A 48 -7.24 -14.31 17.40
N ASN A 49 -7.74 -13.10 17.66
CA ASN A 49 -8.55 -12.79 18.82
C ASN A 49 -9.89 -13.58 18.81
N CYS A 50 -10.52 -13.68 17.64
CA CYS A 50 -11.75 -14.47 17.48
C CYS A 50 -11.52 -15.94 17.82
N VAL A 51 -10.48 -16.54 17.23
CA VAL A 51 -10.14 -17.95 17.46
C VAL A 51 -9.70 -18.20 18.90
N SER A 52 -8.96 -17.28 19.52
CA SER A 52 -8.54 -17.44 20.91
C SER A 52 -9.70 -17.35 21.91
N SER A 53 -10.77 -16.62 21.55
CA SER A 53 -11.96 -16.48 22.39
C SER A 53 -13.04 -17.53 22.09
N ALA A 54 -12.90 -18.30 21.01
CA ALA A 54 -13.85 -19.34 20.65
C ALA A 54 -13.74 -20.53 21.61
N THR A 55 -14.88 -20.92 22.18
CA THR A 55 -14.99 -21.98 23.18
C THR A 55 -15.53 -23.29 22.60
N ASN A 56 -16.14 -23.23 21.42
CA ASN A 56 -16.77 -24.38 20.76
C ASN A 56 -16.54 -24.37 19.25
N LYS A 57 -16.93 -25.47 18.61
CA LYS A 57 -16.73 -25.70 17.18
C LYS A 57 -17.52 -24.72 16.31
N GLU A 58 -18.72 -24.34 16.71
CA GLU A 58 -19.56 -23.40 15.97
C GLU A 58 -18.94 -22.00 15.96
N GLU A 59 -18.46 -21.52 17.10
CA GLU A 59 -17.73 -20.25 17.23
C GLU A 59 -16.45 -20.24 16.39
N PHE A 60 -15.68 -21.33 16.41
CA PHE A 60 -14.48 -21.46 15.57
C PHE A 60 -14.82 -21.40 14.07
N GLN A 61 -15.88 -22.09 13.64
CA GLN A 61 -16.34 -22.06 12.24
C GLN A 61 -16.81 -20.65 11.83
N ALA A 62 -17.53 -19.95 12.71
CA ALA A 62 -17.94 -18.57 12.49
C ALA A 62 -16.72 -17.64 12.33
N CYS A 63 -15.70 -17.77 13.19
CA CYS A 63 -14.45 -17.03 13.06
C CYS A 63 -13.78 -17.30 11.70
N ARG A 64 -13.71 -18.56 11.29
CA ARG A 64 -13.08 -18.96 10.02
C ARG A 64 -13.77 -18.37 8.81
N GLU A 65 -15.11 -18.43 8.74
CA GLU A 65 -15.84 -17.87 7.60
C GLU A 65 -15.77 -16.34 7.59
N LYS A 66 -15.82 -15.68 8.75
CA LYS A 66 -15.62 -14.23 8.85
C LYS A 66 -14.25 -13.82 8.30
N THR A 67 -13.16 -14.42 8.78
CA THR A 67 -11.79 -14.13 8.31
C THR A 67 -11.64 -14.36 6.81
N LYS A 68 -12.27 -15.41 6.27
CA LYS A 68 -12.25 -15.72 4.84
C LYS A 68 -12.97 -14.66 4.01
N ILE A 69 -14.09 -14.13 4.49
CA ILE A 69 -14.80 -13.01 3.84
C ILE A 69 -13.94 -11.75 3.87
N ASP A 70 -13.37 -11.42 5.03
CA ASP A 70 -12.55 -10.22 5.21
C ASP A 70 -11.29 -10.24 4.31
N LEU A 71 -10.61 -11.39 4.23
CA LEU A 71 -9.46 -11.57 3.33
C LEU A 71 -9.86 -11.50 1.85
N LYS A 72 -11.01 -12.04 1.47
CA LYS A 72 -11.52 -11.92 0.09
C LYS A 72 -11.84 -10.48 -0.27
N ALA A 73 -12.48 -9.74 0.64
CA ALA A 73 -12.77 -8.32 0.45
C ALA A 73 -11.48 -7.49 0.32
N ALA A 74 -10.49 -7.74 1.19
CA ALA A 74 -9.18 -7.09 1.11
C ALA A 74 -8.45 -7.37 -0.22
N ARG A 75 -8.53 -8.60 -0.74
CA ARG A 75 -7.97 -8.97 -2.04
C ARG A 75 -8.72 -8.32 -3.21
N ALA A 76 -10.05 -8.27 -3.16
CA ALA A 76 -10.86 -7.62 -4.18
C ALA A 76 -10.57 -6.10 -4.24
N ALA A 77 -10.44 -5.45 -3.09
CA ALA A 77 -10.06 -4.04 -3.01
C ALA A 77 -8.66 -3.74 -3.57
N ARG A 78 -7.77 -4.74 -3.61
CA ARG A 78 -6.45 -4.64 -4.27
C ARG A 78 -6.51 -4.89 -5.78
N ALA A 79 -7.52 -5.60 -6.26
CA ALA A 79 -7.71 -5.97 -7.67
C ALA A 79 -8.49 -4.91 -8.47
N GLU A 80 -9.23 -4.01 -7.82
CA GLU A 80 -9.90 -2.88 -8.46
C GLU A 80 -8.92 -2.07 -9.33
N PRO A 81 -9.28 -1.77 -10.60
CA PRO A 81 -8.38 -1.15 -11.56
C PRO A 81 -7.94 0.24 -11.10
N ARG A 82 -6.62 0.40 -11.08
CA ARG A 82 -5.85 1.57 -10.67
C ARG A 82 -6.18 2.77 -11.57
N LYS A 83 -7.19 3.55 -11.22
CA LYS A 83 -7.53 4.80 -11.95
C LYS A 83 -6.47 5.89 -11.80
N ASP A 84 -5.51 5.70 -10.90
CA ASP A 84 -4.51 6.70 -10.52
C ASP A 84 -3.08 6.36 -11.02
N MET A 85 -2.94 5.33 -11.88
CA MET A 85 -1.66 4.96 -12.54
C MET A 85 -1.64 5.39 -14.03
N LYS A 86 -2.16 6.58 -14.35
CA LYS A 86 -2.01 7.20 -15.66
C LYS A 86 -1.27 8.52 -15.55
#